data_AF-A0AB39B5S3-F1
#
_entry.id   AF-A0AB39B5S3-F1
#
_cell.length_a   1.000
_cell.length_b   1.000
_cell.length_c   1.000
_cell.angle_alpha   90.00
_cell.angle_beta   90.00
_cell.angle_gamma   90.00
#
_symmetry.space_group_name_H-M   'P 1'
#
loop_
_entity.id
_entity.type
_entity.pdbx_description
1 polymer ?
#
loop_
_entity_poly.entity_id
_entity_poly.type
_entity_poly.pdbx_seq_one_letter_code
_entity_poly.pdbx_strand_id
1 'polypeptide(L)'
;MSSTYPQLAYSADLKSTLDKVQSDQVLGFAEYRLLQDSADAKLEYLLRRYEGQYELEQLRQTGIRMAHLLQSSCLALRKLDLDAEDKRRAREALEHQLASIQACLRRSMASFGEY
;
A
#
# COMPACT_ATOMS: atom_id res chain seq x y z
N MET A 1 -20.68 -17.04 10.18
CA MET A 1 -19.21 -17.07 10.27
C MET A 1 -18.71 -15.95 9.35
N SER A 2 -17.97 -14.91 9.71
CA SER A 2 -17.13 -14.58 10.85
C SER A 2 -17.13 -13.04 11.00
N SER A 3 -17.65 -12.52 12.10
CA SER A 3 -17.62 -11.07 12.42
C SER A 3 -16.27 -10.65 13.03
N THR A 4 -15.43 -11.63 13.39
CA THR A 4 -14.24 -11.41 14.22
C THR A 4 -13.01 -11.00 13.41
N TYR A 5 -12.88 -11.49 12.16
CA TYR A 5 -11.71 -11.18 11.31
C TYR A 5 -11.57 -9.69 10.96
N PRO A 6 -12.64 -8.96 10.58
CA PRO A 6 -12.53 -7.54 10.28
C PRO A 6 -12.12 -6.71 11.51
N GLN A 7 -12.61 -7.08 12.69
CA GLN A 7 -12.34 -6.37 13.94
C GLN A 7 -10.90 -6.58 14.40
N LEU A 8 -10.35 -7.79 14.24
CA LEU A 8 -8.95 -8.10 14.54
C LEU A 8 -7.98 -7.42 13.57
N ALA A 9 -8.30 -7.39 12.26
CA ALA A 9 -7.48 -6.69 11.27
C ALA A 9 -7.51 -5.16 11.49
N TYR A 10 -8.67 -4.61 11.85
CA TYR A 10 -8.83 -3.19 12.15
C TYR A 10 -7.96 -2.75 13.34
N SER A 11 -7.91 -3.56 14.41
CA SER A 11 -7.19 -3.26 15.66
C SER A 11 -5.75 -3.79 15.69
N ALA A 12 -5.25 -4.37 14.61
CA ALA A 12 -3.90 -4.91 14.55
C ALA A 12 -2.84 -3.83 14.86
N ASP A 13 -1.92 -4.14 15.77
CA ASP A 13 -0.72 -3.34 15.97
C ASP A 13 0.22 -3.53 14.78
N LEU A 14 0.37 -2.47 13.99
CA LEU A 14 1.21 -2.47 12.79
C LEU A 14 2.55 -1.77 13.01
N LYS A 15 2.88 -1.32 14.23
CA LYS A 15 4.06 -0.48 14.48
C LYS A 15 5.33 -1.12 13.93
N SER A 16 5.60 -2.36 14.30
CA SER A 16 6.78 -3.09 13.79
C SER A 16 6.78 -3.28 12.27
N THR A 17 5.61 -3.49 11.66
CA THR A 17 5.49 -3.66 10.21
C THR A 17 5.73 -2.33 9.48
N LEU A 18 5.20 -1.24 10.02
CA LEU A 18 5.39 0.10 9.47
C LEU A 18 6.83 0.58 9.62
N ASP A 19 7.48 0.31 10.74
CA ASP A 19 8.89 0.65 10.97
C ASP A 19 9.81 -0.03 9.94
N LYS A 20 9.51 -1.29 9.60
CA LYS A 20 10.21 -2.03 8.54
C LYS A 20 10.02 -1.38 7.18
N VAL A 21 8.79 -1.03 6.81
CA VAL A 21 8.49 -0.36 5.55
C VAL A 21 9.19 1.00 5.47
N GLN A 22 9.20 1.77 6.56
CA GLN A 22 9.87 3.07 6.62
C GLN A 22 11.40 2.97 6.55
N SER A 23 11.97 1.82 6.92
CA SER A 23 13.39 1.52 6.83
C SER A 23 13.77 0.79 5.53
N ASP A 24 12.89 0.83 4.52
CA ASP A 24 13.04 0.16 3.21
C ASP A 24 13.31 -1.36 3.31
N GLN A 25 12.86 -2.00 4.39
CA GLN A 25 13.01 -3.44 4.57
C GLN A 25 11.90 -4.20 3.85
N VAL A 26 12.27 -5.35 3.28
CA VAL A 26 11.33 -6.25 2.63
C VAL A 26 10.46 -6.94 3.70
N LEU A 27 9.15 -6.78 3.59
CA LEU A 27 8.19 -7.51 4.44
C LEU A 27 8.09 -8.98 4.02
N GLY A 28 7.98 -9.86 5.02
CA GLY A 28 7.55 -11.23 4.78
C GLY A 28 6.10 -11.29 4.31
N PHE A 29 5.68 -12.42 3.73
CA PHE A 29 4.31 -12.60 3.22
C PHE A 29 3.23 -12.33 4.27
N ALA A 30 3.41 -12.83 5.50
CA ALA A 30 2.44 -12.64 6.59
C ALA A 30 2.34 -11.16 7.02
N GLU A 31 3.47 -10.45 7.08
CA GLU A 31 3.53 -9.04 7.46
C GLU A 31 2.90 -8.15 6.40
N TYR A 32 3.22 -8.43 5.13
CA TYR A 32 2.59 -7.78 3.99
C TYR A 32 1.07 -7.99 3.99
N ARG A 33 0.62 -9.23 4.25
CA ARG A 33 -0.81 -9.54 4.26
C ARG A 33 -1.54 -8.89 5.42
N LEU A 34 -0.94 -8.89 6.61
CA LEU A 34 -1.49 -8.19 7.77
C LEU A 34 -1.65 -6.69 7.52
N LEU A 35 -0.65 -6.05 6.89
CA LEU A 35 -0.72 -4.63 6.52
C LEU A 35 -1.89 -4.36 5.56
N GLN A 36 -2.02 -5.21 4.54
CA GLN A 36 -3.10 -5.10 3.55
C GLN A 36 -4.48 -5.28 4.20
N ASP A 37 -4.68 -6.36 4.95
CA ASP A 37 -5.97 -6.68 5.57
C ASP A 37 -6.36 -5.60 6.60
N SER A 38 -5.39 -5.03 7.33
CA SER A 38 -5.64 -3.92 8.26
C SER A 38 -6.02 -2.61 7.55
N ALA A 39 -5.35 -2.28 6.44
CA ALA A 39 -5.71 -1.12 5.62
C ALA A 39 -7.12 -1.26 5.04
N ASP A 40 -7.44 -2.44 4.49
CA ASP A 40 -8.76 -2.76 3.96
C ASP A 40 -9.84 -2.66 5.06
N ALA A 41 -9.61 -3.21 6.25
CA ALA A 41 -10.55 -3.14 7.35
C ALA A 41 -10.82 -1.69 7.82
N LYS A 42 -9.78 -0.84 7.84
CA LYS A 42 -9.91 0.59 8.19
C LYS A 42 -10.70 1.36 7.15
N LEU A 43 -10.45 1.13 5.85
CA LEU A 43 -11.21 1.75 4.77
C LEU A 43 -12.66 1.27 4.73
N GLU A 44 -12.90 -0.02 4.92
CA GLU A 44 -14.24 -0.60 5.01
C GLU A 44 -15.06 0.02 6.16
N TYR A 45 -14.44 0.21 7.32
CA TYR A 45 -15.08 0.92 8.44
C TYR A 45 -15.51 2.34 8.05
N LEU A 46 -14.64 3.10 7.37
CA LEU A 46 -14.95 4.46 6.93
C LEU A 46 -16.06 4.48 5.88
N LEU A 47 -16.02 3.57 4.89
CA LEU A 47 -17.06 3.45 3.86
C LEU A 47 -18.44 3.16 4.46
N ARG A 48 -18.51 2.30 5.49
CA ARG A 48 -19.76 2.01 6.21
C ARG A 48 -20.25 3.17 7.05
N ARG A 49 -19.33 3.96 7.62
CA ARG A 49 -19.67 5.10 8.47
C ARG A 49 -20.07 6.33 7.66
N TYR A 50 -19.47 6.52 6.49
CA TYR A 50 -19.66 7.65 5.60
C TYR A 50 -20.17 7.16 4.25
N GLU A 51 -21.44 6.74 4.22
CA GLU A 51 -22.11 6.29 3.00
C GLU A 51 -22.04 7.38 1.91
N GLY A 52 -21.84 6.96 0.65
CA GLY A 52 -21.77 7.86 -0.50
C GLY A 52 -20.40 8.49 -0.78
N GLN A 53 -19.35 8.14 -0.02
CA GLN A 53 -17.97 8.57 -0.29
C GLN A 53 -17.33 7.72 -1.38
N TYR A 54 -17.65 8.04 -2.63
CA TYR A 54 -17.16 7.33 -3.80
C TYR A 54 -15.63 7.34 -3.93
N GLU A 55 -14.99 8.43 -3.51
CA GLU A 55 -13.54 8.61 -3.55
C GLU A 55 -12.80 7.57 -2.69
N LEU A 56 -13.36 7.18 -1.54
CA LEU A 56 -12.77 6.16 -0.67
C LEU A 56 -12.84 4.76 -1.31
N GLU A 57 -13.92 4.46 -2.00
CA GLU A 57 -14.07 3.19 -2.72
C GLU A 57 -13.13 3.13 -3.94
N GLN A 58 -13.05 4.23 -4.70
CA GLN A 58 -12.10 4.35 -5.79
C GLN A 58 -10.65 4.24 -5.32
N LEU A 59 -10.31 4.85 -4.19
CA LEU A 59 -8.97 4.76 -3.60
C LEU A 59 -8.62 3.31 -3.28
N ARG A 60 -9.54 2.56 -2.64
CA ARG A 60 -9.34 1.14 -2.31
C ARG A 60 -9.10 0.31 -3.58
N GLN A 61 -9.96 0.43 -4.58
CA GLN A 61 -9.84 -0.32 -5.83
C GLN A 61 -8.55 0.04 -6.59
N THR A 62 -8.20 1.33 -6.64
CA THR A 62 -6.99 1.82 -7.29
C THR A 62 -5.74 1.31 -6.58
N GLY A 63 -5.72 1.30 -5.24
CA GLY A 63 -4.62 0.75 -4.44
C GLY A 63 -4.36 -0.73 -4.74
N ILE A 64 -5.42 -1.54 -4.77
CA ILE A 64 -5.33 -2.97 -5.14
C ILE A 64 -4.77 -3.14 -6.55
N ARG A 65 -5.30 -2.38 -7.52
CA ARG A 65 -4.85 -2.43 -8.91
C ARG A 65 -3.39 -2.02 -9.04
N MET A 66 -2.96 -0.98 -8.32
CA MET A 66 -1.58 -0.50 -8.34
C MET A 66 -0.61 -1.54 -7.77
N ALA A 67 -0.96 -2.22 -6.67
CA ALA A 67 -0.16 -3.30 -6.12
C ALA A 67 0.05 -4.45 -7.13
N HIS A 68 -1.03 -4.86 -7.81
CA HIS A 68 -0.94 -5.87 -8.87
C HIS A 68 -0.09 -5.42 -10.06
N LEU A 69 -0.24 -4.15 -10.49
CA LEU A 69 0.58 -3.59 -11.56
C LEU A 69 2.06 -3.58 -11.18
N LEU A 70 2.43 -3.12 -9.98
CA LEU A 70 3.82 -3.15 -9.51
C LEU A 70 4.39 -4.57 -9.50
N GLN A 71 3.64 -5.55 -8.97
CA GLN A 71 4.09 -6.94 -8.94
C GLN A 71 4.31 -7.49 -10.35
N SER A 72 3.35 -7.25 -11.26
CA SER A 72 3.45 -7.72 -12.65
C SER A 72 4.56 -7.01 -13.44
N SER A 73 4.76 -5.71 -13.23
CA SER A 73 5.86 -4.93 -13.83
C SER A 73 7.22 -5.44 -13.36
N CYS A 74 7.41 -5.68 -12.06
CA CYS A 74 8.64 -6.27 -11.53
C CYS A 74 8.90 -7.66 -12.11
N LEU A 75 7.86 -8.49 -12.25
CA LEU A 75 7.98 -9.80 -12.88
C LEU A 75 8.34 -9.71 -14.37
N ALA A 76 7.75 -8.75 -15.09
CA ALA A 76 8.07 -8.50 -16.49
C ALA A 76 9.52 -8.05 -16.66
N LEU A 77 9.99 -7.09 -15.84
CA LEU A 77 11.37 -6.63 -15.84
C LEU A 77 12.37 -7.76 -15.54
N ARG A 78 12.03 -8.66 -14.63
CA ARG A 78 12.87 -9.83 -14.33
C ARG A 78 13.01 -10.81 -15.51
N LYS A 79 12.03 -10.85 -16.42
CA LYS A 79 12.05 -11.71 -17.60
C LYS A 79 12.82 -11.10 -18.78
N LEU A 80 13.08 -9.80 -18.74
CA LEU A 80 13.88 -9.12 -19.75
C LEU A 80 15.36 -9.40 -19.51
N ASP A 81 16.12 -9.59 -20.58
CA ASP A 81 17.58 -9.73 -20.53
C ASP A 81 18.24 -8.34 -20.42
N LEU A 82 17.94 -7.64 -19.31
CA LEU A 82 18.45 -6.30 -19.05
C LEU A 82 19.89 -6.35 -18.55
N ASP A 83 20.70 -5.41 -19.01
CA ASP A 83 22.02 -5.18 -18.44
C ASP A 83 21.91 -4.60 -17.00
N ALA A 84 23.06 -4.47 -16.33
CA ALA A 84 23.09 -4.00 -14.95
C ALA A 84 22.59 -2.55 -14.79
N GLU A 85 22.81 -1.71 -15.80
CA GLU A 85 22.44 -0.29 -15.78
C GLU A 85 20.95 -0.11 -16.02
N ASP A 86 20.36 -0.85 -16.96
CA ASP A 86 18.93 -0.85 -17.22
C ASP A 86 18.14 -1.45 -16.04
N LYS A 87 18.67 -2.48 -15.36
CA LYS A 87 18.10 -2.97 -14.09
C LYS A 87 18.08 -1.89 -13.02
N ARG A 88 19.16 -1.12 -12.88
CA ARG A 88 19.26 -0.01 -11.92
C ARG A 88 18.25 1.09 -12.25
N ARG A 89 18.17 1.52 -13.51
CA ARG A 89 17.21 2.55 -13.97
C ARG A 89 15.77 2.12 -13.77
N ALA A 90 15.44 0.87 -14.08
CA ALA A 90 14.10 0.33 -13.88
C ALA A 90 13.71 0.33 -12.40
N ARG A 91 14.64 -0.04 -11.52
CA ARG A 91 14.45 0.03 -10.07
C ARG A 91 14.22 1.48 -9.60
N GLU A 92 15.10 2.40 -9.97
CA GLU A 92 14.99 3.82 -9.61
C GLU A 92 13.66 4.42 -10.08
N ALA A 93 13.21 4.10 -11.30
CA ALA A 93 11.94 4.58 -11.82
C ALA A 93 10.74 4.13 -10.98
N LEU A 94 10.72 2.85 -10.55
CA LEU A 94 9.66 2.31 -9.70
C LEU A 94 9.70 2.92 -8.29
N GLU A 95 10.90 3.08 -7.72
CA GLU A 95 11.08 3.73 -6.41
C GLU A 95 10.63 5.20 -6.44
N HIS A 96 10.99 5.96 -7.49
CA HIS A 96 10.52 7.33 -7.68
C HIS A 96 9.00 7.42 -7.87
N GLN A 97 8.40 6.48 -8.59
CA GLN A 97 6.93 6.43 -8.74
C GLN A 97 6.23 6.26 -7.39
N LEU A 98 6.74 5.36 -6.53
CA LEU A 98 6.22 5.16 -5.18
C LEU A 98 6.43 6.40 -4.29
N ALA A 99 7.61 7.01 -4.34
CA ALA A 99 7.93 8.21 -3.59
C ALA A 99 7.02 9.39 -3.97
N SER A 100 6.72 9.56 -5.25
CA SER A 100 5.78 10.58 -5.75
C SER A 100 4.37 10.40 -5.17
N ILE A 101 3.86 9.15 -5.14
CA ILE A 101 2.55 8.83 -4.58
C ILE A 101 2.53 9.09 -3.07
N GLN A 102 3.59 8.69 -2.36
CA GLN A 102 3.72 8.93 -0.93
C GLN A 102 3.79 10.44 -0.62
N ALA A 103 4.51 11.21 -1.43
CA ALA A 103 4.58 12.66 -1.31
C ALA A 103 3.21 13.33 -1.54
N CYS A 104 2.46 12.87 -2.55
CA CYS A 104 1.09 13.32 -2.80
C CYS A 104 0.17 13.05 -1.61
N LEU A 105 0.25 11.84 -1.04
CA LEU A 105 -0.52 11.45 0.15
C LEU A 105 -0.15 12.36 1.34
N ARG A 106 1.14 12.47 1.68
CA ARG A 106 1.61 13.32 2.79
C ARG A 106 1.19 14.77 2.65
N ARG A 107 1.29 15.33 1.44
CA ARG A 107 0.85 16.70 1.14
C ARG A 107 -0.65 16.86 1.33
N SER A 108 -1.45 15.88 0.90
CA SER A 108 -2.90 15.91 1.04
C SER A 108 -3.33 15.77 2.51
N MET A 109 -2.67 14.88 3.25
CA MET A 109 -2.91 14.68 4.69
C MET A 109 -2.41 15.83 5.56
N ALA A 110 -1.50 16.68 5.07
CA ALA A 110 -1.08 17.88 5.81
C ALA A 110 -2.28 18.81 6.10
N SER A 111 -3.35 18.73 5.30
CA SER A 111 -4.59 19.46 5.54
C SER A 111 -5.51 18.82 6.60
N PHE A 112 -5.22 17.60 7.06
CA PHE A 112 -6.05 16.88 8.04
C PHE A 112 -5.80 17.36 9.49
N GLY A 113 -4.83 18.25 9.68
CA GLY A 113 -4.55 18.86 10.97
C GLY A 113 -3.73 17.97 11.90
N GLU A 114 -2.77 18.61 12.55
CA GLU A 114 -1.91 18.07 13.61
C GLU A 114 -2.75 17.41 14.72
N TYR A 115 -2.37 16.19 15.14
CA TYR A 115 -2.78 15.59 16.40
C TYR A 115 -1.65 15.68 17.41
#